data_AF-A0A2S4I4S9-F1
#
_entry.id   AF-A0A2S4I4S9-F1
#
_cell.length_a   1.000
_cell.length_b   1.000
_cell.length_c   1.000
_cell.angle_alpha   90.00
_cell.angle_beta   90.00
_cell.angle_gamma   90.00
#
_symmetry.space_group_name_H-M   'P 1'
#
loop_
_entity.id
_entity.type
_entity.pdbx_description
1 polymer ?
#
loop_
_entity_poly.entity_id
_entity_poly.type
_entity_poly.pdbx_seq_one_letter_code
_entity_poly.pdbx_strand_id
1 'polypeptide(L)'
;MNTVSNARNPRWADQAHTSIVLWVIFEETKELYGEVPFAASADDPEPHGVDLFNRAIAGEFGEILEPTEQMVMAYVMILRGGFSAEATAKINALANELDTLQDAVTLGLATEAQLKSLPVLQAELAAYRLYRVQLAQLDALSGFPMSFDWPVPPATPFVYVQPPQEQATPRGVSEDELPKP
;
A
#
# COMPACT_ATOMS: atom_id res chain seq x y z
N MET A 1 2.80 -3.54 36.99
CA MET A 1 2.95 -4.93 36.53
C MET A 1 1.60 -5.57 36.71
N ASN A 2 0.96 -5.99 35.61
CA ASN A 2 -0.32 -6.70 35.70
C ASN A 2 -0.01 -8.20 35.63
N THR A 3 -0.47 -8.94 36.62
CA THR A 3 -0.25 -10.37 36.76
C THR A 3 -1.34 -11.11 35.98
N VAL A 4 -0.95 -11.95 35.03
CA VAL A 4 -1.89 -12.78 34.25
C VAL A 4 -2.40 -13.92 35.14
N SER A 5 -3.68 -13.89 35.50
CA SER A 5 -4.31 -14.97 36.27
C SER A 5 -4.85 -16.08 35.37
N ASN A 6 -5.33 -15.73 34.18
CA ASN A 6 -5.78 -16.67 33.16
C ASN A 6 -5.60 -16.07 31.76
N ALA A 7 -5.29 -16.90 30.77
CA ALA A 7 -5.32 -16.54 29.35
C ALA A 7 -5.78 -17.72 28.49
N ARG A 8 -6.55 -17.44 27.42
CA ARG A 8 -7.08 -18.48 26.53
C ARG A 8 -7.33 -17.99 25.11
N ASN A 9 -7.58 -18.96 24.23
CA ASN A 9 -7.88 -18.77 22.81
C ASN A 9 -6.82 -17.90 22.10
N PRO A 10 -5.52 -18.25 22.20
CA PRO A 10 -4.49 -17.53 21.47
C PRO A 10 -4.76 -17.58 19.96
N ARG A 11 -4.60 -16.43 19.31
CA ARG A 11 -4.69 -16.30 17.86
C ARG A 11 -3.67 -15.29 17.37
N TRP A 12 -3.02 -15.55 16.26
CA TRP A 12 -2.22 -14.54 15.58
C TRP A 12 -3.07 -13.34 15.17
N ALA A 13 -2.59 -12.13 15.44
CA ALA A 13 -3.28 -10.90 15.07
C ALA A 13 -3.18 -10.62 13.57
N ASP A 14 -2.10 -11.09 12.94
CA ASP A 14 -1.72 -10.84 11.57
C ASP A 14 -1.05 -12.09 10.95
N GLN A 15 -1.00 -12.17 9.62
CA GLN A 15 -0.44 -13.32 8.91
C GLN A 15 1.10 -13.39 8.95
N ALA A 16 1.78 -12.31 9.37
CA ALA A 16 3.22 -12.29 9.57
C ALA A 16 3.60 -12.77 10.98
N HIS A 17 2.61 -13.16 11.79
CA HIS A 17 2.78 -13.71 13.13
C HIS A 17 3.58 -12.77 14.05
N THR A 18 3.30 -11.46 13.97
CA THR A 18 4.04 -10.46 14.75
C THR A 18 3.48 -10.26 16.15
N SER A 19 2.20 -10.56 16.37
CA SER A 19 1.54 -10.45 17.67
C SER A 19 0.42 -11.46 17.84
N ILE A 20 0.08 -11.77 19.09
CA ILE A 20 -0.98 -12.73 19.47
C ILE A 20 -2.07 -11.98 20.23
N VAL A 21 -3.33 -12.16 19.80
CA VAL A 21 -4.51 -11.74 20.56
C VAL A 21 -5.03 -12.90 21.39
N LEU A 22 -5.28 -12.64 22.68
CA LEU A 22 -5.82 -13.61 23.63
C LEU A 22 -6.92 -12.96 24.46
N TRP A 23 -7.78 -13.79 25.05
CA TRP A 23 -8.63 -13.36 26.17
C TRP A 23 -7.84 -13.55 27.47
N VAL A 24 -7.72 -12.47 28.25
CA VAL A 24 -6.85 -12.42 29.43
C VAL A 24 -7.62 -11.89 30.62
N ILE A 25 -7.39 -12.48 31.78
CA ILE A 25 -7.78 -11.92 33.08
C ILE A 25 -6.50 -11.47 33.78
N PHE A 26 -6.45 -10.20 34.13
CA PHE A 26 -5.40 -9.65 34.98
C PHE A 26 -5.89 -9.63 36.42
N GLU A 27 -5.07 -10.14 37.35
CA GLU A 27 -5.45 -10.29 38.75
C GLU A 27 -5.84 -8.95 39.40
N GLU A 28 -5.14 -7.88 39.04
CA GLU A 28 -5.31 -6.53 39.59
C GLU A 28 -6.62 -5.87 39.14
N THR A 29 -7.17 -6.26 37.99
CA THR A 29 -8.33 -5.60 37.39
C THR A 29 -9.52 -6.52 37.12
N LYS A 30 -9.45 -7.79 37.53
CA LYS A 30 -10.49 -8.80 37.30
C LYS A 30 -11.88 -8.39 37.80
N GLU A 31 -11.99 -7.69 38.93
CA GLU A 31 -13.29 -7.27 39.48
C GLU A 31 -13.90 -6.09 38.71
N LEU A 32 -13.08 -5.35 37.96
CA LEU A 32 -13.50 -4.16 37.21
C LEU A 32 -13.81 -4.49 35.75
N TYR A 33 -12.89 -5.21 35.09
CA TYR A 33 -12.97 -5.48 33.65
C TYR A 33 -13.25 -6.95 33.34
N GLY A 34 -13.08 -7.86 34.30
CA GLY A 34 -13.20 -9.29 34.06
C GLY A 34 -12.16 -9.78 33.05
N GLU A 35 -12.64 -10.51 32.05
CA GLU A 35 -11.84 -11.01 30.94
C GLU A 35 -11.85 -10.00 29.79
N VAL A 36 -10.66 -9.61 29.33
CA VAL A 36 -10.48 -8.59 28.30
C VAL A 36 -9.67 -9.13 27.12
N PRO A 37 -9.89 -8.64 25.90
CA PRO A 37 -8.99 -8.93 24.79
C PRO A 37 -7.66 -8.19 25.02
N PHE A 38 -6.55 -8.88 24.84
CA PHE A 38 -5.21 -8.30 24.95
C PHE A 38 -4.35 -8.75 23.76
N ALA A 39 -3.61 -7.80 23.18
CA ALA A 39 -2.65 -8.08 22.12
C ALA A 39 -1.25 -8.05 22.74
N ALA A 40 -0.53 -9.16 22.62
CA ALA A 40 0.82 -9.34 23.13
C ALA A 40 1.81 -9.53 21.96
N SER A 41 3.00 -8.97 22.06
CA SER A 41 4.07 -9.14 21.06
C SER A 41 5.44 -9.32 21.72
N ALA A 42 6.42 -9.77 20.94
CA ALA A 42 7.81 -9.86 21.38
C ALA A 42 8.42 -8.47 21.67
N ASP A 43 7.92 -7.44 21.00
CA ASP A 43 8.37 -6.04 21.11
C ASP A 43 7.40 -5.19 21.96
N ASP A 44 6.58 -5.81 22.80
CA ASP A 44 5.60 -5.10 23.62
C ASP A 44 6.31 -4.11 24.58
N PRO A 45 5.85 -2.84 24.66
CA PRO A 45 6.46 -1.86 25.55
C PRO A 45 6.31 -2.24 27.03
N GLU A 46 5.31 -3.05 27.37
CA GLU A 46 5.03 -3.47 28.72
C GLU A 46 5.58 -4.89 28.99
N PRO A 47 6.35 -5.09 30.09
CA PRO A 47 6.97 -6.39 30.37
C PRO A 47 5.99 -7.57 30.45
N HIS A 48 4.74 -7.32 30.86
CA HIS A 48 3.72 -8.35 30.97
C HIS A 48 3.17 -8.79 29.60
N GLY A 49 3.21 -7.92 28.58
CA GLY A 49 2.88 -8.30 27.21
C GLY A 49 3.94 -9.23 26.63
N VAL A 50 5.22 -8.93 26.84
CA VAL A 50 6.34 -9.79 26.42
C VAL A 50 6.29 -11.16 27.12
N ASP A 51 6.02 -11.20 28.43
CA ASP A 51 5.83 -12.46 29.18
C ASP A 51 4.68 -13.29 28.61
N LEU A 52 3.52 -12.66 28.41
CA LEU A 52 2.33 -13.32 27.90
C LEU A 52 2.54 -13.87 26.48
N PHE A 53 3.22 -13.12 25.61
CA PHE A 53 3.59 -13.57 24.27
C PHE A 53 4.46 -14.83 24.34
N ASN A 54 5.53 -14.81 25.13
CA ASN A 54 6.44 -15.96 25.27
C ASN A 54 5.75 -17.20 25.83
N ARG A 55 4.83 -17.03 26.79
CA ARG A 55 4.03 -18.13 27.35
C ARG A 55 3.05 -18.72 26.34
N ALA A 56 2.44 -17.87 25.51
CA ALA A 56 1.60 -18.31 24.41
C ALA A 56 2.40 -19.11 23.36
N ILE A 57 3.59 -18.62 22.97
CA ILE A 57 4.52 -19.32 22.07
C ILE A 57 4.97 -20.68 22.65
N ALA A 58 5.19 -20.75 23.96
CA ALA A 58 5.50 -21.99 24.67
C ALA A 58 4.31 -22.97 24.74
N GLY A 59 3.13 -22.59 24.25
CA GLY A 59 1.93 -23.43 24.20
C GLY A 59 1.16 -23.49 25.52
N GLU A 60 1.46 -22.62 26.49
CA GLU A 60 0.80 -22.62 27.81
C GLU A 60 -0.73 -22.47 27.70
N PHE A 61 -1.20 -21.75 26.69
CA PHE A 61 -2.62 -21.44 26.48
C PHE A 61 -3.26 -22.23 25.33
N GLY A 62 -2.60 -23.31 24.89
CA GLY A 62 -3.02 -24.13 23.76
C GLY A 62 -2.44 -23.67 22.42
N GLU A 63 -2.96 -24.26 21.34
CA GLU A 63 -2.55 -23.95 19.97
C GLU A 63 -2.91 -22.51 19.60
N ILE A 64 -1.95 -21.77 19.06
CA ILE A 64 -2.17 -20.43 18.51
C ILE A 64 -2.85 -20.57 17.15
N LEU A 65 -4.10 -20.10 17.06
CA LEU A 65 -4.87 -20.15 15.83
C LEU A 65 -4.38 -19.10 14.82
N GLU A 66 -4.53 -19.37 13.52
CA GLU A 66 -4.31 -18.38 12.46
C GLU A 66 -5.33 -17.21 12.55
N PRO A 67 -5.06 -16.02 11.99
CA PRO A 67 -6.02 -14.92 11.98
C PRO A 67 -7.34 -15.33 11.27
N THR A 68 -8.47 -14.78 11.70
CA THR A 68 -9.73 -14.99 10.97
C THR A 68 -9.71 -14.19 9.66
N GLU A 69 -10.48 -14.62 8.67
CA GLU A 69 -10.66 -13.86 7.43
C GLU A 69 -11.15 -12.42 7.71
N GLN A 70 -12.01 -12.23 8.72
CA GLN A 70 -12.47 -10.90 9.13
C GLN A 70 -11.34 -10.02 9.67
N MET A 71 -10.41 -10.58 10.45
CA MET A 71 -9.24 -9.86 10.95
C MET A 71 -8.32 -9.46 9.80
N VAL A 72 -8.05 -10.40 8.88
CA VAL A 72 -7.24 -10.13 7.68
C VAL A 72 -7.90 -9.06 6.81
N MET A 73 -9.20 -9.18 6.56
CA MET A 73 -9.98 -8.18 5.83
C MET A 73 -9.87 -6.79 6.47
N ALA A 74 -10.07 -6.68 7.78
CA ALA A 74 -9.97 -5.40 8.48
C ALA A 74 -8.58 -4.77 8.32
N TYR A 75 -7.52 -5.57 8.47
CA TYR A 75 -6.14 -5.12 8.29
C TYR A 75 -5.87 -4.66 6.86
N VAL A 76 -6.28 -5.44 5.86
CA VAL A 76 -6.18 -5.09 4.43
C VAL A 76 -6.91 -3.78 4.12
N MET A 77 -8.10 -3.56 4.67
CA MET A 77 -8.85 -2.31 4.49
C MET A 77 -8.12 -1.08 5.05
N ILE A 78 -7.46 -1.23 6.21
CA ILE A 78 -6.66 -0.17 6.84
C ILE A 78 -5.47 0.18 5.93
N LEU A 79 -4.70 -0.83 5.49
CA LEU A 79 -3.55 -0.62 4.61
C LEU A 79 -3.95 0.03 3.28
N ARG A 80 -5.01 -0.49 2.64
CA ARG A 80 -5.57 0.08 1.40
C ARG A 80 -5.94 1.55 1.59
N GLY A 81 -6.53 1.90 2.73
CA GLY A 81 -6.88 3.28 3.08
C GLY A 81 -5.65 4.18 3.14
N GLY A 82 -4.60 3.75 3.84
CA GLY A 82 -3.31 4.47 3.92
C GLY A 82 -2.68 4.69 2.55
N PHE A 83 -2.50 3.62 1.77
CA PHE A 83 -1.93 3.70 0.42
C PHE A 83 -2.76 4.58 -0.53
N SER A 84 -4.10 4.53 -0.42
CA SER A 84 -4.99 5.37 -1.23
C SER A 84 -4.90 6.84 -0.86
N ALA A 85 -4.70 7.15 0.42
CA ALA A 85 -4.51 8.51 0.91
C ALA A 85 -3.18 9.09 0.42
N GLU A 86 -2.08 8.32 0.52
CA GLU A 86 -0.77 8.69 0.01
C GLU A 86 -0.80 8.92 -1.51
N ALA A 87 -1.37 7.99 -2.27
CA ALA A 87 -1.54 8.14 -3.72
C ALA A 87 -2.36 9.38 -4.07
N THR A 88 -3.42 9.67 -3.32
CA THR A 88 -4.25 10.88 -3.53
C THR A 88 -3.48 12.16 -3.24
N ALA A 89 -2.70 12.22 -2.16
CA ALA A 89 -1.86 13.37 -1.87
C ALA A 89 -0.86 13.64 -3.00
N LYS A 90 -0.23 12.59 -3.53
CA LYS A 90 0.71 12.69 -4.65
C LYS A 90 0.03 13.09 -5.96
N ILE A 91 -1.16 12.56 -6.26
CA ILE A 91 -1.97 12.96 -7.41
C ILE A 91 -2.32 14.45 -7.35
N ASN A 92 -2.74 14.94 -6.17
CA ASN A 92 -3.10 16.35 -6.01
C ASN A 92 -1.88 17.27 -6.19
N ALA A 93 -0.73 16.88 -5.63
CA ALA A 93 0.52 17.62 -5.82
C ALA A 93 0.93 17.71 -7.29
N LEU A 94 0.96 16.58 -7.99
CA LEU A 94 1.31 16.50 -9.42
C LEU A 94 0.30 17.24 -10.30
N ALA A 95 -0.99 17.18 -9.99
CA ALA A 95 -2.02 17.89 -10.73
C ALA A 95 -1.85 19.41 -10.61
N ASN A 96 -1.57 19.93 -9.41
CA ASN A 96 -1.33 21.35 -9.19
C ASN A 96 -0.05 21.83 -9.90
N GLU A 97 1.01 21.04 -9.88
CA GLU A 97 2.26 21.36 -10.60
C GLU A 97 2.03 21.37 -12.12
N LEU A 98 1.30 20.38 -12.63
CA LEU A 98 0.98 20.29 -14.05
C LEU A 98 0.11 21.46 -14.52
N ASP A 99 -0.88 21.88 -13.72
CA ASP A 99 -1.76 23.02 -13.99
C ASP A 99 -0.93 24.32 -14.14
N THR A 100 -0.06 24.59 -13.16
CA THR A 100 0.86 25.75 -13.19
C THR A 100 1.77 25.73 -14.43
N LEU A 101 2.25 24.54 -14.81
CA LEU A 101 3.13 24.37 -15.96
C LEU A 101 2.38 24.56 -17.29
N GLN A 102 1.14 24.11 -17.36
CA GLN A 102 0.25 24.30 -18.51
C GLN A 102 -0.14 25.76 -18.70
N ASP A 103 -0.35 26.51 -17.61
CA ASP A 103 -0.54 27.96 -17.67
C ASP A 103 0.69 28.66 -18.26
N ALA A 104 1.89 28.31 -17.79
CA ALA A 104 3.13 28.88 -18.34
C ALA A 104 3.29 28.58 -19.84
N VAL A 105 2.91 27.38 -20.29
CA VAL A 105 2.92 27.02 -21.72
C VAL A 105 1.91 27.86 -22.49
N THR A 106 0.69 27.97 -21.97
CA THR A 106 -0.41 28.72 -22.61
C THR A 106 -0.09 30.20 -22.74
N LEU A 107 0.57 30.77 -21.74
CA LEU A 107 1.01 32.16 -21.74
C LEU A 107 2.31 32.40 -22.54
N GLY A 108 2.92 31.36 -23.10
CA GLY A 108 4.19 31.45 -23.82
C GLY A 108 5.39 31.81 -22.93
N LEU A 109 5.30 31.53 -21.63
CA LEU A 109 6.31 31.82 -20.60
C LEU A 109 7.10 30.58 -20.16
N ALA A 110 6.77 29.40 -20.67
CA ALA A 110 7.44 28.16 -20.30
C ALA A 110 8.89 28.10 -20.81
N THR A 111 9.81 27.72 -19.92
CA THR A 111 11.21 27.43 -20.25
C THR A 111 11.36 26.08 -20.96
N GLU A 112 12.49 25.85 -21.64
CA GLU A 112 12.76 24.54 -22.25
C GLU A 112 12.80 23.39 -21.23
N ALA A 113 13.27 23.65 -20.01
CA ALA A 113 13.29 22.66 -18.93
C ALA A 113 11.86 22.27 -18.51
N GLN A 114 10.99 23.27 -18.40
CA GLN A 114 9.56 23.12 -18.14
C GLN A 114 8.85 22.33 -19.25
N LEU A 115 9.16 22.60 -20.52
CA LEU A 115 8.60 21.83 -21.63
C LEU A 115 9.06 20.36 -21.61
N LYS A 116 10.30 20.09 -21.20
CA LYS A 116 10.84 18.73 -21.06
C LYS A 116 10.26 17.97 -19.86
N SER A 117 9.85 18.67 -18.79
CA SER A 117 9.25 18.04 -17.61
C SER A 117 7.77 17.72 -17.77
N LEU A 118 7.04 18.44 -18.63
CA LEU A 118 5.62 18.17 -18.93
C LEU A 118 5.27 16.69 -19.13
N PRO A 119 5.90 15.96 -20.08
CA PRO A 119 5.56 14.56 -20.32
C PRO A 119 5.92 13.65 -19.13
N VAL A 120 6.95 14.01 -18.35
CA VAL A 120 7.35 13.28 -17.15
C VAL A 120 6.28 13.39 -16.07
N LEU A 121 5.83 14.63 -15.77
CA LEU A 121 4.79 14.90 -14.78
C LEU A 121 3.45 14.27 -15.16
N GLN A 122 3.08 14.33 -16.45
CA GLN A 122 1.87 13.67 -16.95
C GLN A 122 1.94 12.15 -16.78
N ALA A 123 3.08 11.54 -17.08
CA ALA A 123 3.28 10.11 -16.92
C ALA A 123 3.26 9.68 -15.45
N GLU A 124 3.90 10.45 -14.56
CA GLU A 124 3.88 10.17 -13.12
C GLU A 124 2.45 10.29 -12.56
N LEU A 125 1.72 11.35 -12.94
CA LEU A 125 0.32 11.54 -12.54
C LEU A 125 -0.57 10.39 -13.02
N ALA A 126 -0.39 9.93 -14.26
CA ALA A 126 -1.11 8.79 -14.79
C ALA A 126 -0.78 7.49 -14.03
N ALA A 127 0.49 7.26 -13.70
CA ALA A 127 0.93 6.09 -12.95
C ALA A 127 0.30 6.04 -11.54
N TYR A 128 0.27 7.17 -10.81
CA TYR A 128 -0.39 7.21 -9.50
C TYR A 128 -1.91 7.06 -9.60
N ARG A 129 -2.55 7.59 -10.65
CA ARG A 129 -3.98 7.37 -10.90
C ARG A 129 -4.28 5.89 -11.14
N LEU A 130 -3.48 5.21 -11.96
CA LEU A 130 -3.59 3.76 -12.19
C LEU A 130 -3.43 3.00 -10.88
N TYR A 131 -2.38 3.29 -10.11
CA TYR A 131 -2.13 2.67 -8.80
C TYR A 131 -3.32 2.82 -7.86
N ARG A 132 -3.89 4.02 -7.74
CA ARG A 132 -5.08 4.25 -6.90
C ARG A 132 -6.31 3.48 -7.38
N VAL A 133 -6.49 3.32 -8.69
CA VAL A 133 -7.59 2.50 -9.24
C VAL A 133 -7.37 1.03 -8.90
N GLN A 134 -6.13 0.52 -9.02
CA GLN A 134 -5.80 -0.86 -8.65
C GLN A 134 -6.07 -1.11 -7.16
N LEU A 135 -5.71 -0.16 -6.28
CA LEU A 135 -6.05 -0.23 -4.85
C LEU A 135 -7.56 -0.24 -4.59
N ALA A 136 -8.37 0.44 -5.40
CA ALA A 136 -9.82 0.42 -5.26
C ALA A 136 -10.45 -0.91 -5.71
N GLN A 137 -9.72 -1.74 -6.44
CA GLN A 137 -10.20 -2.99 -7.06
C GLN A 137 -9.53 -4.24 -6.48
N LEU A 138 -8.98 -4.17 -5.26
CA LEU A 138 -8.32 -5.32 -4.63
C LEU A 138 -9.25 -6.53 -4.46
N ASP A 139 -10.54 -6.29 -4.27
CA ASP A 139 -11.57 -7.32 -4.13
C ASP A 139 -11.78 -8.15 -5.41
N ALA A 140 -11.35 -7.63 -6.56
CA ALA A 140 -11.34 -8.37 -7.82
C ALA A 140 -10.10 -9.26 -7.99
N LEU A 141 -9.10 -9.16 -7.11
CA LEU A 141 -7.89 -9.97 -7.19
C LEU A 141 -8.13 -11.38 -6.64
N SER A 142 -7.49 -12.36 -7.29
CA SER A 142 -7.54 -13.75 -6.81
C SER A 142 -6.89 -13.87 -5.43
N GLY A 143 -7.52 -14.63 -4.54
CA GLY A 143 -7.03 -14.86 -3.18
C GLY A 143 -7.30 -13.72 -2.19
N PHE A 144 -7.96 -12.64 -2.59
CA PHE A 144 -8.38 -11.60 -1.66
C PHE A 144 -9.34 -12.14 -0.59
N PRO A 145 -9.18 -11.79 0.71
CA PRO A 145 -8.14 -10.94 1.30
C PRO A 145 -6.90 -11.71 1.80
N MET A 146 -6.91 -13.05 1.74
CA MET A 146 -5.95 -13.91 2.45
C MET A 146 -4.59 -14.06 1.77
N SER A 147 -4.54 -13.97 0.43
CA SER A 147 -3.35 -14.30 -0.36
C SER A 147 -3.39 -13.63 -1.73
N PHE A 148 -3.27 -12.31 -1.76
CA PHE A 148 -3.24 -11.52 -3.00
C PHE A 148 -1.97 -10.68 -3.06
N ASP A 149 -1.55 -10.35 -4.28
CA ASP A 149 -0.43 -9.45 -4.50
C ASP A 149 -0.91 -8.00 -4.45
N TRP A 150 -0.27 -7.19 -3.61
CA TRP A 150 -0.54 -5.76 -3.55
C TRP A 150 -0.08 -5.07 -4.84
N PRO A 151 -0.86 -4.12 -5.38
CA PRO A 151 -0.39 -3.21 -6.41
C PRO A 151 0.92 -2.53 -5.96
N VAL A 152 1.86 -2.38 -6.89
CA VAL A 152 3.15 -1.74 -6.61
C VAL A 152 3.03 -0.24 -6.86
N PRO A 153 3.40 0.63 -5.91
CA PRO A 153 3.38 2.07 -6.12
C PRO A 153 4.40 2.49 -7.20
N PRO A 154 4.17 3.62 -7.90
CA PRO A 154 5.18 4.18 -8.81
C PRO A 154 6.52 4.43 -8.09
N ALA A 155 7.63 4.17 -8.79
CA ALA A 155 8.97 4.35 -8.24
C ALA A 155 9.24 5.80 -7.81
N THR A 156 10.06 5.96 -6.77
CA THR A 156 10.55 7.27 -6.30
C THR A 156 12.09 7.24 -6.26
N PRO A 157 12.81 8.02 -7.10
CA PRO A 157 12.29 8.96 -8.10
C PRO A 157 11.58 8.25 -9.27
N PHE A 158 10.62 8.94 -9.89
CA PHE A 158 9.85 8.38 -11.01
C PHE A 158 10.75 8.18 -12.23
N VAL A 159 10.69 6.98 -12.82
CA VAL A 159 11.46 6.63 -14.02
C VAL A 159 10.56 6.77 -15.24
N TYR A 160 10.76 7.84 -16.00
CA TYR A 160 10.06 8.06 -17.25
C TYR A 160 10.77 7.36 -18.40
N VAL A 161 10.10 6.38 -19.01
CA VAL A 161 10.53 5.79 -20.28
C VAL A 161 9.83 6.54 -21.40
N GLN A 162 10.59 7.32 -22.18
CA GLN A 162 10.05 7.98 -23.37
C GLN A 162 9.48 6.93 -24.33
N PRO A 163 8.24 7.10 -24.82
CA PRO A 163 7.74 6.28 -25.92
C PRO A 163 8.72 6.37 -27.10
N PRO A 164 8.95 5.28 -27.85
CA PRO A 164 9.76 5.35 -29.07
C PRO A 164 9.22 6.48 -29.94
N GLN A 165 10.08 7.42 -30.33
CA GLN A 165 9.73 8.32 -31.42
C GLN A 165 9.45 7.44 -32.63
N GLU A 166 8.21 7.43 -33.13
CA GLU A 166 7.95 6.98 -34.50
C GLU A 166 8.86 7.81 -35.39
N GLN A 167 9.99 7.22 -35.80
CA GLN A 167 10.76 7.75 -36.92
C GLN A 167 9.77 7.78 -38.07
N ALA A 168 9.43 9.00 -38.52
CA ALA A 168 8.65 9.18 -39.72
C ALA A 168 9.28 8.28 -40.78
N THR A 169 8.51 7.29 -41.22
CA THR A 169 8.92 6.42 -42.32
C THR A 169 9.40 7.34 -43.44
N PRO A 170 10.62 7.14 -44.00
CA PRO A 170 11.07 7.96 -45.09
C PRO A 170 10.00 7.89 -46.17
N ARG A 171 9.41 9.05 -46.48
CA ARG A 171 8.36 9.20 -47.47
C ARG A 171 8.91 8.57 -48.75
N GLY A 172 8.43 7.38 -49.08
CA GLY A 172 8.82 6.70 -50.31
C GLY A 172 8.60 7.69 -51.46
N VAL A 173 9.65 7.91 -52.25
CA VAL A 173 9.56 8.65 -53.50
C VAL A 173 8.40 8.07 -54.31
N SER A 174 7.48 8.93 -54.73
CA SER A 174 6.34 8.55 -55.57
C SER A 174 6.85 7.89 -56.85
N GLU A 175 6.18 6.84 -57.33
CA GLU A 175 6.50 6.15 -58.59
C GLU A 175 6.48 7.10 -59.83
N ASP A 176 5.99 8.32 -59.68
CA ASP A 176 5.99 9.38 -60.71
C ASP A 176 7.35 10.07 -60.94
N GLU A 177 8.39 9.79 -60.13
CA GLU A 177 9.77 10.31 -60.36
C GLU A 177 10.68 9.34 -61.14
N LEU A 178 10.17 8.18 -61.55
CA LEU A 178 10.95 7.27 -62.40
C LEU A 178 11.05 7.82 -63.84
N PRO A 179 12.27 7.95 -64.41
CA PRO A 179 12.43 8.40 -65.79
C PRO A 179 11.76 7.40 -66.74
N LYS A 180 10.88 7.90 -67.61
CA LYS A 180 10.20 7.09 -68.63
C LYS A 180 11.22 6.54 -69.64
N PRO A 181 11.02 5.30 -70.13
CA PRO A 181 11.90 4.65 -71.10
C PRO A 181 11.94 5.35 -72.46
#